data_AF-A0AA37WLH0-F1
#
_entry.id   AF-A0AA37WLH0-F1
#
_cell.length_a   1.000
_cell.length_b   1.000
_cell.length_c   1.000
_cell.angle_alpha   90.00
_cell.angle_beta   90.00
_cell.angle_gamma   90.00
#
_symmetry.space_group_name_H-M   'P 1'
#
loop_
_entity.id
_entity.type
_entity.pdbx_description
1 polymer ?
#
loop_
_entity_poly.entity_id
_entity_poly.type
_entity_poly.pdbx_seq_one_letter_code
_entity_poly.pdbx_strand_id
1 'polypeptide(L)'
;MAVNIVAEVAVLTEIHAGKALNESLALFIGTSLFLVINAIVAFATLRRNPLIEWMYELSVQTFSENDVASAENNAHFGRWEVLVTTEELYKKEFGITLSEAARKLQIPARQLSNAINQCYGRSFSQYLNDKRVKEAQRLIQADPEMTMIDVMYAAGFNSKSNFNKEFQRVSGMPPSKYRLALLVD
;
A
#
# COMPACT_ATOMS: atom_id res chain seq x y z
N MET A 1 -0.54 15.47 -39.91
CA MET A 1 -0.70 14.30 -40.81
C MET A 1 -1.61 14.62 -42.00
N ALA A 2 -2.87 15.07 -41.79
CA ALA A 2 -3.81 15.36 -42.89
C ALA A 2 -3.32 16.42 -43.90
N VAL A 3 -2.67 17.49 -43.44
CA VAL A 3 -2.18 18.59 -44.31
C VAL A 3 -1.08 18.13 -45.28
N ASN A 4 -0.24 17.16 -44.87
CA ASN A 4 0.83 16.64 -45.73
C ASN A 4 0.29 15.78 -46.87
N ILE A 5 -0.75 14.98 -46.59
CA ILE A 5 -1.44 14.16 -47.59
C ILE A 5 -2.14 15.05 -48.62
N VAL A 6 -2.75 16.16 -48.19
CA VAL A 6 -3.39 17.14 -49.10
C VAL A 6 -2.35 17.77 -50.04
N ALA A 7 -1.16 18.09 -49.54
CA ALA A 7 -0.07 18.63 -50.36
C ALA A 7 0.47 17.61 -51.38
N GLU A 8 0.70 16.36 -50.96
CA GLU A 8 1.12 15.28 -51.87
C GLU A 8 0.09 15.01 -52.96
N VAL A 9 -1.20 14.99 -52.61
CA VAL A 9 -2.29 14.82 -53.58
C VAL A 9 -2.34 15.99 -54.57
N ALA A 10 -2.18 17.23 -54.11
CA ALA A 10 -2.15 18.41 -54.98
C ALA A 10 -1.01 18.35 -56.01
N VAL A 11 0.21 18.02 -55.56
CA VAL A 11 1.38 17.83 -56.45
C VAL A 11 1.09 16.73 -57.49
N LEU A 12 0.56 15.58 -57.07
CA LEU A 12 0.27 14.46 -57.97
C LEU A 12 -0.81 14.79 -59.00
N THR A 13 -1.82 15.58 -58.62
CA THR A 13 -2.87 16.04 -59.54
C THR A 13 -2.35 17.03 -60.58
N GLU A 14 -1.44 17.93 -60.20
CA GLU A 14 -0.82 18.88 -61.14
C GLU A 14 0.09 18.18 -62.15
N ILE A 15 0.88 17.19 -61.69
CA ILE A 15 1.72 16.33 -62.55
C ILE A 15 0.85 15.58 -63.57
N HIS A 16 -0.26 14.96 -63.14
CA HIS A 16 -1.17 14.26 -64.05
C HIS A 16 -1.89 15.20 -65.03
N ALA A 17 -2.15 16.44 -64.63
CA ALA A 17 -2.80 17.44 -65.48
C ALA A 17 -1.84 18.18 -66.44
N GLY A 18 -0.52 17.90 -66.37
CA GLY A 18 0.49 18.56 -67.20
C GLY A 18 0.66 20.06 -66.91
N LYS A 19 0.21 20.53 -65.74
CA LYS A 19 0.32 21.94 -65.33
C LYS A 19 1.69 22.21 -64.72
N ALA A 20 2.16 23.45 -64.81
CA ALA A 20 3.40 23.86 -64.15
C ALA A 20 3.24 23.77 -62.62
N LEU A 21 4.20 23.14 -61.92
CA LEU A 21 4.17 22.80 -60.48
C LEU A 21 4.29 24.00 -59.52
N ASN A 22 4.04 25.22 -59.98
CA ASN A 22 4.38 26.42 -59.20
C ASN A 22 3.50 26.59 -57.95
N GLU A 23 2.23 26.20 -58.03
CA GLU A 23 1.28 26.30 -56.91
C GLU A 23 1.51 25.20 -55.86
N SER A 24 1.71 23.95 -56.30
CA SER A 24 2.02 22.84 -55.40
C SER A 24 3.40 22.93 -54.75
N LEU A 25 4.40 23.50 -55.43
CA LEU A 25 5.72 23.77 -54.84
C LEU A 25 5.64 24.80 -53.70
N ALA A 26 4.85 25.87 -53.89
CA ALA A 26 4.64 26.88 -52.84
C ALA A 26 3.94 26.27 -51.62
N LEU A 27 2.95 25.41 -51.84
CA LEU A 27 2.24 24.70 -50.78
C LEU A 27 3.19 23.76 -50.00
N PHE A 28 4.04 23.00 -50.71
CA PHE A 28 5.02 22.10 -50.10
C PHE A 28 6.08 22.82 -49.27
N ILE A 29 6.58 23.96 -49.79
CA ILE A 29 7.53 24.81 -49.04
C ILE A 29 6.85 25.36 -47.78
N GLY A 30 5.60 25.83 -47.89
CA GLY A 30 4.83 26.35 -46.76
C GLY A 30 4.59 25.30 -45.66
N THR A 31 4.17 24.09 -46.01
CA THR A 31 3.92 23.02 -45.05
C THR A 31 5.21 22.52 -44.40
N SER A 32 6.29 22.41 -45.17
CA SER A 32 7.62 22.04 -44.66
C SER A 32 8.14 23.07 -43.66
N LEU A 33 8.03 24.36 -43.96
CA LEU A 33 8.40 25.44 -43.04
C LEU A 33 7.56 25.42 -41.76
N PHE A 34 6.24 25.22 -41.89
CA PHE A 34 5.34 25.09 -40.75
C PHE A 34 5.74 23.93 -39.83
N LEU A 35 6.05 22.77 -40.38
CA LEU A 35 6.51 21.61 -39.61
C LEU A 35 7.85 21.86 -38.90
N VAL A 36 8.81 22.50 -39.59
CA VAL A 36 10.10 22.86 -38.99
C VAL A 36 9.93 23.84 -37.85
N ILE A 37 9.07 24.86 -38.00
CA ILE A 37 8.76 25.82 -36.93
C ILE A 37 8.12 25.10 -35.74
N ASN A 38 7.14 24.23 -35.97
CA ASN A 38 6.52 23.44 -34.91
C ASN A 38 7.53 22.53 -34.20
N ALA A 39 8.43 21.89 -34.95
CA ALA A 39 9.48 21.05 -34.40
C ALA A 39 10.47 21.85 -33.55
N ILE A 40 10.88 23.04 -33.99
CA ILE A 40 11.75 23.94 -33.22
C ILE A 40 11.05 24.42 -31.94
N VAL A 41 9.77 24.80 -32.02
CA VAL A 41 8.99 25.22 -30.84
C VAL A 41 8.81 24.07 -29.86
N ALA A 42 8.46 22.86 -30.35
CA ALA A 42 8.35 21.66 -29.52
C ALA A 42 9.69 21.26 -28.88
N PHE A 43 10.78 21.35 -29.65
CA PHE A 43 12.12 21.08 -29.14
C PHE A 43 12.57 22.13 -28.11
N ALA A 44 12.25 23.41 -28.34
CA ALA A 44 12.53 24.49 -27.41
C ALA A 44 11.70 24.38 -26.13
N THR A 45 10.42 24.01 -26.20
CA THR A 45 9.59 23.77 -25.01
C THR A 45 10.04 22.53 -24.24
N LEU A 46 10.43 21.45 -24.90
CA LEU A 46 11.02 20.28 -24.23
C LEU A 46 12.37 20.59 -23.58
N ARG A 47 13.20 21.45 -24.20
CA ARG A 47 14.47 21.91 -23.62
C ARG A 47 14.32 22.96 -22.53
N ARG A 48 13.21 23.69 -22.46
CA ARG A 48 13.03 24.82 -21.54
C ARG A 48 12.02 24.58 -20.41
N ASN A 49 11.31 23.47 -20.32
CA ASN A 49 10.18 23.41 -19.40
C ASN A 49 10.54 23.00 -17.96
N PRO A 50 10.49 23.95 -16.98
CA PRO A 50 10.62 23.64 -15.56
C PRO A 50 9.49 22.75 -15.04
N LEU A 51 8.40 22.58 -15.80
CA LEU A 51 7.28 21.71 -15.41
C LEU A 51 7.65 20.22 -15.39
N ILE A 52 8.43 19.72 -16.37
CA ILE A 52 8.82 18.30 -16.37
C ILE A 52 9.85 18.04 -15.27
N GLU A 53 10.76 18.99 -15.04
CA GLU A 53 11.72 18.94 -13.95
C GLU A 53 11.02 18.97 -12.59
N TRP A 54 10.07 19.90 -12.39
CA TRP A 54 9.22 19.95 -11.19
C TRP A 54 8.38 18.67 -11.00
N MET A 55 7.80 18.12 -12.06
CA MET A 55 7.04 16.86 -11.99
C MET A 55 7.94 15.66 -11.66
N TYR A 56 9.14 15.62 -12.24
CA TYR A 56 10.14 14.59 -11.96
C TYR A 56 10.60 14.69 -10.50
N GLU A 57 11.00 15.88 -10.04
CA GLU A 57 11.37 16.14 -8.65
C GLU A 57 10.25 15.81 -7.67
N LEU A 58 9.01 16.24 -7.96
CA LEU A 58 7.86 15.95 -7.12
C LEU A 58 7.59 14.44 -7.05
N SER A 59 7.72 13.73 -8.17
CA SER A 59 7.57 12.28 -8.20
C SER A 59 8.67 11.59 -7.40
N VAL A 60 9.93 11.99 -7.59
CA VAL A 60 11.10 11.42 -6.88
C VAL A 60 11.02 11.69 -5.38
N GLN A 61 10.65 12.90 -4.96
CA GLN A 61 10.43 13.25 -3.55
C GLN A 61 9.31 12.41 -2.95
N THR A 62 8.15 12.34 -3.62
CA THR A 62 7.01 11.55 -3.15
C THR A 62 7.36 10.07 -3.03
N PHE A 63 8.07 9.49 -4.00
CA PHE A 63 8.52 8.09 -3.93
C PHE A 63 9.54 7.89 -2.80
N SER A 64 10.51 8.79 -2.65
CA SER A 64 11.53 8.72 -1.59
C SER A 64 10.92 8.85 -0.20
N GLU A 65 9.99 9.77 0.02
CA GLU A 65 9.30 9.94 1.31
C GLU A 65 8.49 8.69 1.67
N ASN A 66 7.79 8.09 0.70
CA ASN A 66 7.05 6.86 0.94
C ASN A 66 7.96 5.67 1.25
N ASP A 67 9.10 5.55 0.56
CA ASP A 67 10.07 4.48 0.81
C ASP A 67 10.66 4.60 2.23
N VAL A 68 11.11 5.81 2.60
CA VAL A 68 11.62 6.11 3.95
C VAL A 68 10.55 5.87 5.01
N ALA A 69 9.33 6.38 4.82
CA ALA A 69 8.23 6.17 5.77
C ALA A 69 7.88 4.67 5.92
N SER A 70 7.94 3.90 4.82
CA SER A 70 7.71 2.46 4.86
C SER A 70 8.82 1.73 5.63
N ALA A 71 10.09 2.12 5.44
CA ALA A 71 11.22 1.56 6.16
C ALA A 71 11.14 1.87 7.67
N GLU A 72 10.80 3.11 8.04
CA GLU A 72 10.57 3.51 9.43
C GLU A 72 9.41 2.72 10.06
N ASN A 73 8.28 2.59 9.36
CA ASN A 73 7.13 1.83 9.82
C ASN A 73 7.46 0.34 10.00
N ASN A 74 8.22 -0.26 9.08
CA ASN A 74 8.71 -1.63 9.21
C ASN A 74 9.62 -1.79 10.44
N ALA A 75 10.51 -0.82 10.69
CA ALA A 75 11.39 -0.84 11.86
C ALA A 75 10.61 -0.68 13.18
N HIS A 76 9.63 0.22 13.22
CA HIS A 76 8.74 0.39 14.38
C HIS A 76 7.92 -0.89 14.66
N PHE A 77 7.38 -1.51 13.61
CA PHE A 77 6.64 -2.77 13.74
C PHE A 77 7.54 -3.91 14.22
N GLY A 78 8.75 -4.06 13.68
CA GLY A 78 9.70 -5.07 14.12
C GLY A 78 10.10 -4.92 15.59
N ARG A 79 10.39 -3.68 16.03
CA ARG A 79 10.66 -3.39 17.45
C ARG A 79 9.45 -3.72 18.34
N TRP A 80 8.24 -3.40 17.88
CA TRP A 80 7.01 -3.76 18.58
C TRP A 80 6.83 -5.27 18.69
N GLU A 81 7.06 -6.01 17.60
CA GLU A 81 6.93 -7.47 17.57
C GLU A 81 7.89 -8.15 18.56
N VAL A 82 9.15 -7.72 18.59
CA VAL A 82 10.12 -8.23 19.57
C VAL A 82 9.65 -7.94 20.99
N LEU A 83 9.21 -6.72 21.27
CA LEU A 83 8.78 -6.29 22.61
C LEU A 83 7.54 -7.06 23.09
N VAL A 84 6.49 -7.13 22.27
CA VAL A 84 5.21 -7.75 22.65
C VAL A 84 5.34 -9.25 22.87
N THR A 85 6.21 -9.92 22.11
CA THR A 85 6.46 -11.35 22.26
C THR A 85 7.40 -11.64 23.43
N THR A 86 8.47 -10.86 23.63
CA THR A 86 9.44 -11.09 24.71
C THR A 86 8.83 -10.84 26.09
N GLU A 87 8.06 -9.76 26.24
CA GLU A 87 7.41 -9.40 27.51
C GLU A 87 5.99 -10.01 27.65
N GLU A 88 5.57 -10.85 26.70
CA GLU A 88 4.22 -11.45 26.64
C GLU A 88 3.08 -10.44 26.89
N LEU A 89 3.23 -9.19 26.39
CA LEU A 89 2.35 -8.05 26.76
C LEU A 89 0.88 -8.26 26.39
N TYR A 90 0.59 -9.21 25.51
CA TYR A 90 -0.77 -9.62 25.17
C TYR A 90 -1.51 -10.32 26.31
N LYS A 91 -0.79 -10.91 27.29
CA LYS A 91 -1.36 -11.61 28.47
C LYS A 91 -1.72 -10.69 29.63
N LYS A 92 -1.35 -9.40 29.58
CA LYS A 92 -1.60 -8.45 30.68
C LYS A 92 -3.10 -8.36 31.01
N GLU A 93 -3.43 -8.41 32.30
CA GLU A 93 -4.81 -8.55 32.85
C GLU A 93 -5.79 -7.45 32.38
N PHE A 94 -5.30 -6.24 32.13
CA PHE A 94 -6.10 -5.11 31.59
C PHE A 94 -5.79 -4.79 30.12
N GLY A 95 -4.93 -5.59 29.49
CA GLY A 95 -4.33 -5.30 28.20
C GLY A 95 -3.33 -4.15 28.23
N ILE A 96 -2.42 -4.14 27.26
CA ILE A 96 -1.58 -2.99 26.99
C ILE A 96 -2.35 -2.03 26.06
N THR A 97 -2.34 -0.74 26.38
CA THR A 97 -2.92 0.28 25.49
C THR A 97 -1.92 0.69 24.41
N LEU A 98 -2.41 1.21 23.28
CA LEU A 98 -1.53 1.74 22.22
C LEU A 98 -0.57 2.81 22.77
N SER A 99 -1.04 3.68 23.66
CA SER A 99 -0.22 4.73 24.28
C SER A 99 0.87 4.17 25.18
N GLU A 100 0.59 3.10 25.94
CA GLU A 100 1.59 2.40 26.74
C GLU A 100 2.65 1.72 25.87
N ALA A 101 2.21 1.02 24.81
CA ALA A 101 3.10 0.37 23.85
C ALA A 101 4.03 1.37 23.16
N ALA A 102 3.46 2.48 22.69
CA ALA A 102 4.22 3.55 22.05
C ALA A 102 5.21 4.21 23.01
N ARG A 103 4.84 4.41 24.28
CA ARG A 103 5.74 4.91 25.32
C ARG A 103 6.91 3.98 25.58
N LYS A 104 6.68 2.66 25.64
CA LYS A 104 7.76 1.66 25.78
C LYS A 104 8.74 1.69 24.60
N LEU A 105 8.25 1.99 23.40
CA LEU A 105 9.07 2.13 22.18
C LEU A 105 9.67 3.53 22.00
N GLN A 106 9.32 4.49 22.84
CA GLN A 106 9.70 5.92 22.73
C GLN A 106 9.30 6.54 21.38
N ILE A 107 8.10 6.20 20.89
CA ILE A 107 7.54 6.76 19.64
C ILE A 107 6.13 7.31 19.87
N PRO A 108 5.65 8.24 19.03
CA PRO A 108 4.26 8.65 19.02
C PRO A 108 3.30 7.49 18.77
N ALA A 109 2.18 7.44 19.48
CA ALA A 109 1.14 6.42 19.32
C ALA A 109 0.62 6.29 17.89
N ARG A 110 0.54 7.41 17.16
CA ARG A 110 0.16 7.44 15.75
C ARG A 110 1.14 6.68 14.87
N GLN A 111 2.45 6.80 15.09
CA GLN A 111 3.46 6.09 14.32
C GLN A 111 3.35 4.58 14.56
N LEU A 112 3.16 4.14 15.81
CA LEU A 112 2.95 2.72 16.10
C LEU A 112 1.66 2.18 15.46
N SER A 113 0.57 2.95 15.51
CA SER A 113 -0.68 2.57 14.87
C SER A 113 -0.53 2.45 13.35
N ASN A 114 0.16 3.40 12.72
CA ASN A 114 0.43 3.38 11.28
C ASN A 114 1.30 2.19 10.91
N ALA A 115 2.38 1.96 11.66
CA ALA A 115 3.29 0.82 11.47
C ALA A 115 2.54 -0.51 11.52
N ILE A 116 1.71 -0.74 12.54
CA ILE A 116 0.92 -1.97 12.65
C ILE A 116 -0.10 -2.06 11.51
N ASN A 117 -0.80 -0.98 11.18
CA ASN A 117 -1.79 -1.02 10.10
C ASN A 117 -1.15 -1.35 8.75
N GLN A 118 -0.01 -0.73 8.43
CA GLN A 118 0.71 -0.94 7.18
C GLN A 118 1.35 -2.32 7.09
N CYS A 119 2.02 -2.78 8.15
CA CYS A 119 2.78 -4.04 8.12
C CYS A 119 1.89 -5.27 8.37
N TYR A 120 0.84 -5.14 9.20
CA TYR A 120 0.01 -6.25 9.64
C TYR A 120 -1.44 -6.19 9.10
N GLY A 121 -1.89 -5.05 8.58
CA GLY A 121 -3.21 -4.92 7.95
C GLY A 121 -4.39 -4.89 8.91
N ARG A 122 -4.16 -4.67 10.21
CA ARG A 122 -5.19 -4.63 11.27
C ARG A 122 -4.95 -3.49 12.25
N SER A 123 -5.95 -3.19 13.08
CA SER A 123 -5.77 -2.24 14.18
C SER A 123 -4.90 -2.83 15.30
N PHE A 124 -4.34 -1.98 16.16
CA PHE A 124 -3.55 -2.40 17.33
C PHE A 124 -4.30 -3.42 18.21
N SER A 125 -5.58 -3.17 18.50
CA SER A 125 -6.40 -4.08 19.31
C SER A 125 -6.63 -5.43 18.62
N GLN A 126 -6.87 -5.43 17.30
CA GLN A 126 -7.01 -6.66 16.53
C GLN A 126 -5.71 -7.46 16.49
N TYR A 127 -4.57 -6.79 16.31
CA TYR A 127 -3.25 -7.41 16.38
C TYR A 127 -3.03 -8.13 17.72
N LEU A 128 -3.33 -7.46 18.84
CA LEU A 128 -3.22 -8.08 20.16
C LEU A 128 -4.18 -9.27 20.28
N ASN A 129 -5.44 -9.11 19.87
CA ASN A 129 -6.42 -10.20 19.94
C ASN A 129 -6.00 -11.40 19.09
N ASP A 130 -5.37 -11.21 17.92
CA ASP A 130 -4.83 -12.32 17.12
C ASP A 130 -3.76 -13.11 17.89
N LYS A 131 -2.85 -12.42 18.58
CA LYS A 131 -1.83 -13.07 19.44
C LYS A 131 -2.50 -13.81 20.61
N ARG A 132 -3.51 -13.21 21.25
CA ARG A 132 -4.27 -13.84 22.34
C ARG A 132 -5.03 -15.08 21.88
N VAL A 133 -5.64 -15.06 20.69
CA VAL A 133 -6.31 -16.26 20.15
C VAL A 133 -5.31 -17.37 19.86
N LYS A 134 -4.14 -17.06 19.30
CA LYS A 134 -3.08 -18.05 19.09
C LYS A 134 -2.65 -18.69 20.41
N GLU A 135 -2.51 -17.89 21.47
CA GLU A 135 -2.22 -18.44 22.80
C GLU A 135 -3.37 -19.29 23.35
N ALA A 136 -4.62 -18.85 23.19
CA ALA A 136 -5.78 -19.66 23.58
C ALA A 136 -5.82 -21.01 22.86
N GLN A 137 -5.51 -21.04 21.56
CA GLN A 137 -5.39 -22.29 20.80
C GLN A 137 -4.28 -23.18 21.36
N ARG A 138 -3.11 -22.61 21.66
CA ARG A 138 -1.98 -23.33 22.27
C ARG A 138 -2.37 -23.92 23.63
N LEU A 139 -3.08 -23.16 24.47
CA LEU A 139 -3.55 -23.63 25.78
C LEU A 139 -4.56 -24.77 25.65
N ILE A 140 -5.52 -24.67 24.73
CA ILE A 140 -6.50 -25.74 24.48
C ILE A 140 -5.81 -27.03 24.00
N GLN A 141 -4.77 -26.91 23.17
CA GLN A 141 -4.00 -28.08 22.70
C GLN A 141 -3.12 -28.67 23.80
N ALA A 142 -2.54 -27.83 24.65
CA ALA A 142 -1.65 -28.27 25.72
C ALA A 142 -2.40 -28.94 26.89
N ASP A 143 -3.60 -28.45 27.21
CA ASP A 143 -4.46 -28.99 28.26
C ASP A 143 -5.94 -28.96 27.81
N PRO A 144 -6.45 -30.05 27.21
CA PRO A 144 -7.84 -30.14 26.77
C PRO A 144 -8.88 -30.06 27.89
N GLU A 145 -8.48 -30.38 29.13
CA GLU A 145 -9.35 -30.38 30.31
C GLU A 145 -9.50 -28.97 30.91
N MET A 146 -8.58 -28.05 30.61
CA MET A 146 -8.63 -26.66 31.06
C MET A 146 -10.00 -26.04 30.74
N THR A 147 -10.63 -25.37 31.70
CA THR A 147 -11.95 -24.78 31.43
C THR A 147 -11.82 -23.64 30.41
N MET A 148 -12.86 -23.42 29.60
CA MET A 148 -12.79 -22.36 28.58
C MET A 148 -12.71 -20.96 29.20
N ILE A 149 -13.17 -20.81 30.45
CA ILE A 149 -13.05 -19.56 31.21
C ILE A 149 -11.58 -19.35 31.59
N ASP A 150 -10.90 -20.38 32.07
CA ASP A 150 -9.49 -20.28 32.42
C ASP A 150 -8.62 -20.02 31.19
N VAL A 151 -8.91 -20.70 30.06
CA VAL A 151 -8.24 -20.44 28.77
C VAL A 151 -8.40 -18.97 28.37
N MET A 152 -9.62 -18.44 28.47
CA MET A 152 -9.91 -17.04 28.13
C MET A 152 -9.05 -16.08 28.96
N TYR A 153 -9.03 -16.25 30.29
CA TYR A 153 -8.26 -15.38 31.17
C TYR A 153 -6.75 -15.55 31.00
N ALA A 154 -6.26 -16.78 30.88
CA ALA A 154 -4.84 -17.08 30.66
C ALA A 154 -4.33 -16.54 29.31
N ALA A 155 -5.20 -16.50 28.29
CA ALA A 155 -4.91 -15.87 27.01
C ALA A 155 -4.95 -14.33 27.05
N GLY A 156 -5.32 -13.71 28.18
CA GLY A 156 -5.36 -12.26 28.36
C GLY A 156 -6.66 -11.59 27.91
N PHE A 157 -7.75 -12.34 27.75
CA PHE A 157 -9.09 -11.77 27.54
C PHE A 157 -9.79 -11.49 28.86
N ASN A 158 -10.50 -10.37 28.91
CA ASN A 158 -11.24 -9.89 30.07
C ASN A 158 -12.76 -10.04 29.92
N SER A 159 -13.26 -10.50 28.77
CA SER A 159 -14.69 -10.74 28.56
C SER A 159 -14.95 -11.89 27.60
N LYS A 160 -15.96 -12.71 27.96
CA LYS A 160 -16.40 -13.87 27.16
C LYS A 160 -16.91 -13.49 25.78
N SER A 161 -17.60 -12.35 25.67
CA SER A 161 -18.13 -11.86 24.39
C SER A 161 -17.00 -11.53 23.41
N ASN A 162 -15.98 -10.77 23.86
CA ASN A 162 -14.84 -10.42 23.02
C ASN A 162 -14.02 -11.66 22.66
N PHE A 163 -13.77 -12.54 23.64
CA PHE A 163 -13.07 -13.80 23.40
C PHE A 163 -13.74 -14.66 22.32
N ASN A 164 -15.03 -14.95 22.47
CA ASN A 164 -15.75 -15.79 21.50
C ASN A 164 -15.76 -15.17 20.10
N LYS A 165 -15.98 -13.85 20.01
CA LYS A 165 -16.00 -13.12 18.74
C LYS A 165 -14.65 -13.18 18.04
N GLU A 166 -13.57 -12.85 18.75
CA GLU A 166 -12.23 -12.80 18.15
C GLU A 166 -11.68 -14.21 17.88
N PHE A 167 -11.97 -15.17 18.76
CA PHE A 167 -11.60 -16.57 18.54
C PHE A 167 -12.25 -17.12 17.27
N GLN A 168 -13.55 -16.89 17.08
CA GLN A 168 -14.23 -17.30 15.86
C GLN A 168 -13.72 -16.56 14.63
N ARG A 169 -13.42 -15.26 14.73
CA ARG A 169 -12.84 -14.49 13.62
C ARG A 169 -11.51 -15.06 13.15
N VAL A 170 -10.65 -15.48 14.09
CA VAL A 170 -9.29 -15.93 13.79
C VAL A 170 -9.24 -17.41 13.41
N SER A 171 -9.98 -18.26 14.13
CA SER A 171 -9.97 -19.72 13.93
C SER A 171 -11.04 -20.24 12.98
N GLY A 172 -12.01 -19.41 12.60
CA GLY A 172 -13.16 -19.79 11.79
C GLY A 172 -14.29 -20.50 12.56
N MET A 173 -14.09 -20.85 13.84
CA MET A 173 -15.09 -21.56 14.64
C MET A 173 -15.11 -21.12 16.12
N PRO A 174 -16.21 -21.34 16.84
CA PRO A 174 -16.26 -21.07 18.27
C PRO A 174 -15.26 -21.94 19.06
N PRO A 175 -14.72 -21.43 20.19
CA PRO A 175 -13.68 -22.13 20.95
C PRO A 175 -14.12 -23.50 21.48
N SER A 176 -15.39 -23.68 21.86
CA SER A 176 -15.93 -24.99 22.25
C SER A 176 -15.91 -26.01 21.10
N LYS A 177 -16.21 -25.56 19.88
CA LYS A 177 -16.15 -26.42 18.69
C LYS A 177 -14.70 -26.75 18.32
N TYR A 178 -13.81 -25.77 18.45
CA TYR A 178 -12.37 -25.96 18.22
C TYR A 178 -11.79 -27.05 19.13
N ARG A 179 -12.15 -27.03 20.43
CA ARG A 179 -11.74 -28.10 21.35
C ARG A 179 -12.27 -29.46 20.94
N LEU A 180 -13.55 -29.56 20.57
CA LEU A 180 -14.14 -30.83 20.18
C LEU A 180 -13.44 -31.39 18.93
N ALA A 181 -13.11 -30.55 17.96
CA ALA A 181 -12.40 -30.96 16.75
C ALA A 181 -11.03 -31.59 17.09
N LEU A 182 -10.29 -31.05 18.06
CA LEU A 182 -9.00 -31.59 18.50
C LEU A 182 -9.07 -32.94 19.23
N LEU A 183 -10.25 -33.34 19.72
CA LEU A 183 -10.44 -34.61 20.43
C LEU A 183 -10.93 -35.74 19.50
N VAL A 184 -11.28 -35.41 18.26
CA VAL A 184 -11.82 -36.34 17.26
C VAL A 184 -10.75 -36.80 16.27
N ASP A 185 -9.64 -36.05 16.16
CA ASP A 185 -8.42 -36.41 15.40
C ASP A 185 -7.42 -37.19 16.27
#